data_AF-A0A3D4FTG7-F1
#
_entry.id   AF-A0A3D4FTG7-F1
#
_cell.length_a   1.000
_cell.length_b   1.000
_cell.length_c   1.000
_cell.angle_alpha   90.00
_cell.angle_beta   90.00
_cell.angle_gamma   90.00
#
_symmetry.space_group_name_H-M   'P 1'
#
loop_
_entity.id
_entity.type
_entity.pdbx_description
1 polymer ?
#
loop_
_entity_poly.entity_id
_entity_poly.type
_entity_poly.pdbx_seq_one_letter_code
_entity_poly.pdbx_strand_id
1 'polypeptide(L)'
;MPTRFRGLKCRTVQGSLTIRVPTSLPLRHRGRSRIEHTGPVPAWLPSRREFPGLVLAAGLAVLALAFTPLAFPGSPWVSPVVVAIVLGALVLNSPVAAWIGLAVENGREGDAYERGLRFAGKWVLRLAIVLMGLKASADLIEPQLLARVVLVLVVTLPTTFFVTHAVAGLLRLRREMADLVAIGTMVCGASAINALAPTVFARRRDQGLAITAIFLFSVVALTTLLPLGTALGLDVELSGLWAGLAVNDLSSSVAVGGQFGEDESVLAAMAKTVRIVLLGPLLVVFSQLRRRAPAEDRLRLRLASHLPLFVVGYLLLFGVRIIGDRVFAADGTLWAALLACNDQVVSFAVATVCASIGLQIQVRTLVDVGWRVAVTAGAAWVTIASLSLGLLTTGATGVTAVNAVGGLVALGFGFVAFRRWGPTPISLQARLDQGEPLTLSEAVELFDLLDREGPISLTVARRVLKRVQPAIGELVLLRESPIQGGINYRRLTYWRSQEHGSSLVGILWTPGTTAHIHSHEYSAVGQRIEGTVETVDFVPVGTGLRVAARTEAGPSETTDFVEGETIHVVRNLGAHDAIDLHFCGPRGTAGALRYNPREPYSSLAVGQEFTVDVVEDRLPLVMPRSGGLRGESEG
;
A
#
# COMPACT_ATOMS: atom_id res chain seq x y z
N MET A 1 -10.10 50.51 -15.47
CA MET A 1 -11.08 51.40 -16.15
C MET A 1 -12.45 50.72 -16.17
N PRO A 2 -13.57 51.47 -16.11
CA PRO A 2 -14.61 51.24 -15.10
C PRO A 2 -15.80 50.39 -15.54
N THR A 3 -16.46 49.91 -14.49
CA THR A 3 -17.79 49.31 -14.35
C THR A 3 -18.91 50.12 -15.04
N ARG A 4 -19.86 49.40 -15.66
CA ARG A 4 -21.21 49.91 -15.99
C ARG A 4 -22.26 48.96 -15.42
N PHE A 5 -22.89 49.38 -14.33
CA PHE A 5 -24.19 48.87 -13.90
C PHE A 5 -25.29 49.51 -14.77
N ARG A 6 -26.21 48.70 -15.31
CA ARG A 6 -27.46 49.15 -15.92
C ARG A 6 -28.60 48.32 -15.35
N GLY A 7 -29.60 49.01 -14.80
CA GLY A 7 -30.98 48.52 -14.75
C GLY A 7 -31.56 48.26 -13.36
N LEU A 8 -31.77 49.30 -12.56
CA LEU A 8 -32.93 49.36 -11.67
C LEU A 8 -33.93 50.36 -12.26
N LYS A 9 -35.12 49.88 -12.64
CA LYS A 9 -36.30 50.74 -12.82
C LYS A 9 -37.12 50.65 -11.54
N CYS A 10 -37.07 51.72 -10.76
CA CYS A 10 -38.02 51.97 -9.67
C CYS A 10 -39.32 52.48 -10.29
N ARG A 11 -40.46 51.90 -9.90
CA ARG A 11 -41.78 52.49 -10.10
C ARG A 11 -42.46 52.56 -8.74
N THR A 12 -42.63 53.79 -8.25
CA THR A 12 -43.36 54.14 -7.03
C THR A 12 -44.85 54.23 -7.35
N VAL A 13 -45.69 53.51 -6.60
CA VAL A 13 -47.12 53.81 -6.47
C VAL A 13 -47.47 53.70 -4.98
N GLN A 14 -48.23 54.68 -4.51
CA GLN A 14 -48.65 54.95 -3.14
C GLN A 14 -49.41 53.77 -2.49
N GLY A 15 -49.27 53.63 -1.18
CA GLY A 15 -50.14 52.82 -0.33
C GLY A 15 -49.35 51.82 0.52
N SER A 16 -49.45 51.97 1.84
CA SER A 16 -48.86 51.09 2.85
C SER A 16 -48.97 49.60 2.51
N LEU A 17 -47.84 48.88 2.48
CA LEU A 17 -47.83 47.43 2.47
C LEU A 17 -46.85 46.87 3.50
N THR A 18 -47.42 46.12 4.42
CA THR A 18 -46.80 45.27 5.44
C THR A 18 -45.72 44.36 4.85
N ILE A 19 -44.50 44.41 5.40
CA ILE A 19 -43.43 43.47 5.07
C ILE A 19 -43.75 42.12 5.74
N ARG A 20 -44.34 41.20 4.97
CA ARG A 20 -44.21 39.76 5.26
C ARG A 20 -42.87 39.31 4.69
N VAL A 21 -41.95 38.89 5.57
CA VAL A 21 -40.74 38.18 5.17
C VAL A 21 -41.16 36.73 4.84
N PRO A 22 -41.08 36.26 3.59
CA PRO A 22 -41.17 34.84 3.31
C PRO A 22 -39.90 34.15 3.85
N THR A 23 -40.10 33.27 4.82
CA THR A 23 -39.15 32.22 5.21
C THR A 23 -38.85 31.36 3.97
N SER A 24 -37.56 31.07 3.77
CA SER A 24 -36.96 30.28 2.69
C SER A 24 -36.69 31.01 1.35
N LEU A 25 -35.53 31.66 1.28
CA LEU A 25 -34.79 31.85 0.02
C LEU A 25 -33.48 31.06 0.14
N PRO A 26 -33.19 30.12 -0.78
CA PRO A 26 -31.91 29.43 -0.79
C PRO A 26 -30.82 30.46 -1.14
N LEU A 27 -29.86 30.63 -0.24
CA LEU A 27 -28.64 31.38 -0.50
C LEU A 27 -27.92 30.75 -1.70
N ARG A 28 -28.11 31.33 -2.89
CA ARG A 28 -27.25 31.06 -4.05
C ARG A 28 -25.86 31.59 -3.71
N HIS A 29 -24.98 30.68 -3.28
CA HIS A 29 -23.54 30.89 -3.31
C HIS A 29 -23.10 31.25 -4.74
N ARG A 30 -22.94 32.55 -5.01
CA ARG A 30 -22.15 33.04 -6.13
C ARG A 30 -20.68 32.97 -5.72
N GLY A 31 -20.08 31.83 -6.05
CA GLY A 31 -18.67 31.55 -5.80
C GLY A 31 -18.28 30.13 -6.21
N ARG A 32 -18.89 29.59 -7.28
CA ARG A 32 -18.34 28.41 -7.94
C ARG A 32 -17.24 28.90 -8.87
N SER A 33 -15.98 28.75 -8.44
CA SER A 33 -14.93 28.48 -9.41
C SER A 33 -15.44 27.33 -10.26
N ARG A 34 -15.56 27.59 -11.57
CA ARG A 34 -15.90 26.56 -12.53
C ARG A 34 -14.73 25.59 -12.55
N ILE A 35 -14.73 24.61 -11.65
CA ILE A 35 -13.99 23.37 -11.85
C ILE A 35 -14.67 22.77 -13.08
N GLU A 36 -14.05 22.97 -14.23
CA GLU A 36 -14.39 22.19 -15.41
C GLU A 36 -14.26 20.72 -15.00
N HIS A 37 -15.40 20.06 -14.83
CA HIS A 37 -15.45 18.61 -14.82
C HIS A 37 -15.12 18.16 -16.25
N THR A 38 -13.83 18.21 -16.61
CA THR A 38 -13.31 17.24 -17.57
C THR A 38 -13.68 15.88 -17.02
N GLY A 39 -14.39 15.06 -17.79
CA GLY A 39 -14.68 13.68 -17.39
C GLY A 39 -13.41 13.00 -16.87
N PRO A 40 -13.49 12.03 -15.95
CA PRO A 40 -12.31 11.43 -15.34
C PRO A 40 -11.40 10.93 -16.47
N VAL A 41 -10.25 11.61 -16.64
CA VAL A 41 -9.23 11.19 -17.60
C VAL A 41 -8.89 9.75 -17.22
N PRO A 42 -8.96 8.79 -18.15
CA PRO A 42 -8.69 7.41 -17.82
C PRO A 42 -7.33 7.30 -17.14
N ALA A 43 -7.25 6.57 -16.03
CA ALA A 43 -6.04 6.50 -15.20
C ALA A 43 -4.79 5.95 -15.94
N TRP A 44 -4.96 5.40 -17.15
CA TRP A 44 -3.92 4.90 -18.04
C TRP A 44 -3.38 5.95 -19.03
N LEU A 45 -3.95 7.16 -19.10
CA LEU A 45 -3.37 8.28 -19.83
C LEU A 45 -2.56 9.17 -18.88
N PRO A 46 -1.30 9.51 -19.21
CA PRO A 46 -0.49 10.38 -18.38
C PRO A 46 -1.03 11.82 -18.42
N SER A 47 -1.24 12.38 -17.25
CA SER A 47 -1.51 13.79 -17.00
C SER A 47 -0.22 14.61 -16.98
N ARG A 48 -0.33 15.96 -17.06
CA ARG A 48 0.83 16.89 -16.95
C ARG A 48 1.72 16.64 -15.73
N ARG A 49 1.17 16.06 -14.66
CA ARG A 49 1.89 15.76 -13.41
C ARG A 49 2.76 14.50 -13.47
N GLU A 50 2.57 13.64 -14.46
CA GLU A 50 3.32 12.38 -14.65
C GLU A 50 4.42 12.51 -15.70
N PHE A 51 4.37 13.54 -16.55
CA PHE A 51 5.37 13.76 -17.61
C PHE A 51 6.81 13.84 -17.12
N PRO A 52 7.17 14.57 -16.04
CA PRO A 52 8.58 14.72 -15.66
C PRO A 52 9.27 13.38 -15.40
N GLY A 53 8.65 12.51 -14.59
CA GLY A 53 9.19 11.19 -14.28
C GLY A 53 9.18 10.24 -15.48
N LEU A 54 8.15 10.31 -16.31
CA LEU A 54 8.04 9.47 -17.50
C LEU A 54 9.10 9.82 -18.54
N VAL A 55 9.33 11.13 -18.79
CA VAL A 55 10.35 11.64 -19.71
C VAL A 55 11.75 11.28 -19.21
N LEU A 56 12.00 11.40 -17.91
CA LEU A 56 13.29 10.99 -17.34
C LEU A 56 13.55 9.49 -17.56
N ALA A 57 12.58 8.62 -17.23
CA ALA A 57 12.72 7.18 -17.44
C ALA A 57 12.89 6.82 -18.91
N ALA A 58 12.10 7.44 -19.80
CA ALA A 58 12.20 7.25 -21.24
C ALA A 58 13.55 7.72 -21.79
N GLY A 59 14.06 8.86 -21.33
CA GLY A 59 15.35 9.39 -21.73
C GLY A 59 16.51 8.47 -21.33
N LEU A 60 16.49 7.94 -20.11
CA LEU A 60 17.47 6.94 -19.68
C LEU A 60 17.35 5.62 -20.47
N ALA A 61 16.15 5.23 -20.87
CA ALA A 61 15.93 4.06 -21.71
C ALA A 61 16.50 4.24 -23.12
N VAL A 62 16.27 5.40 -23.76
CA VAL A 62 16.90 5.71 -25.06
C VAL A 62 18.42 5.70 -24.91
N LEU A 63 18.95 6.32 -23.85
CA LEU A 63 20.39 6.33 -23.59
C LEU A 63 20.93 4.92 -23.46
N ALA A 64 20.26 4.04 -22.70
CA ALA A 64 20.66 2.66 -22.54
C ALA A 64 20.62 1.87 -23.87
N LEU A 65 19.53 1.99 -24.64
CA LEU A 65 19.37 1.32 -25.93
C LEU A 65 20.40 1.78 -26.98
N ALA A 66 20.79 3.06 -26.95
CA ALA A 66 21.81 3.60 -27.85
C ALA A 66 23.24 3.28 -27.37
N PHE A 67 23.49 3.35 -26.06
CA PHE A 67 24.83 3.19 -25.48
C PHE A 67 25.30 1.75 -25.46
N THR A 68 24.43 0.79 -25.12
CA THR A 68 24.82 -0.62 -25.01
C THR A 68 25.46 -1.20 -26.27
N PRO A 69 24.88 -1.09 -27.47
CA PRO A 69 25.51 -1.64 -28.68
C PRO A 69 26.83 -0.93 -29.04
N LEU A 70 27.01 0.33 -28.62
CA LEU A 70 28.22 1.11 -28.87
C LEU A 70 29.37 0.74 -27.91
N ALA A 71 29.06 0.61 -26.62
CA ALA A 71 30.06 0.37 -25.56
C ALA A 71 30.36 -1.12 -25.34
N PHE A 72 29.39 -2.00 -25.59
CA PHE A 72 29.49 -3.44 -25.35
C PHE A 72 29.00 -4.26 -26.55
N PRO A 73 29.60 -4.08 -27.75
CA PRO A 73 29.18 -4.80 -28.94
C PRO A 73 29.30 -6.32 -28.75
N GLY A 74 28.20 -7.04 -28.90
CA GLY A 74 28.15 -8.51 -28.83
C GLY A 74 28.42 -9.11 -27.44
N SER A 75 28.44 -8.30 -26.37
CA SER A 75 28.63 -8.83 -25.02
C SER A 75 27.39 -9.60 -24.56
N PRO A 76 27.49 -10.90 -24.24
CA PRO A 76 26.37 -11.66 -23.70
C PRO A 76 26.06 -11.27 -22.24
N TRP A 77 26.91 -10.46 -21.60
CA TRP A 77 26.81 -10.11 -20.18
C TRP A 77 26.10 -8.76 -19.93
N VAL A 78 25.99 -7.90 -20.96
CA VAL A 78 25.49 -6.53 -20.81
C VAL A 78 24.35 -6.27 -21.78
N SER A 79 23.11 -6.39 -21.29
CA SER A 79 21.91 -6.04 -22.06
C SER A 79 21.52 -4.57 -21.89
N PRO A 80 20.80 -3.95 -22.85
CA PRO A 80 20.26 -2.60 -22.69
C PRO A 80 19.38 -2.43 -21.46
N VAL A 81 18.73 -3.51 -21.03
CA VAL A 81 17.89 -3.53 -19.85
C VAL A 81 18.70 -3.38 -18.57
N VAL A 82 19.83 -4.10 -18.46
CA VAL A 82 20.76 -3.96 -17.32
C VAL A 82 21.31 -2.54 -17.27
N VAL A 83 21.72 -1.99 -18.41
CA VAL A 83 22.23 -0.62 -18.50
C VAL A 83 21.16 0.39 -18.08
N ALA A 84 19.90 0.22 -18.48
CA ALA A 84 18.80 1.09 -18.06
C ALA A 84 18.60 1.11 -16.53
N ILE A 85 18.65 -0.05 -15.88
CA ILE A 85 18.53 -0.18 -14.42
C ILE A 85 19.70 0.50 -13.72
N VAL A 86 20.93 0.20 -14.17
CA VAL A 86 22.16 0.76 -13.60
C VAL A 86 22.17 2.28 -13.75
N LEU A 87 21.82 2.81 -14.92
CA LEU A 87 21.72 4.26 -15.13
C LEU A 87 20.69 4.90 -14.21
N GLY A 88 19.50 4.30 -14.06
CA GLY A 88 18.49 4.80 -13.14
C GLY A 88 18.97 4.80 -11.68
N ALA A 89 19.61 3.72 -11.24
CA ALA A 89 20.15 3.60 -9.90
C ALA A 89 21.29 4.61 -9.66
N LEU A 90 22.19 4.79 -10.63
CA LEU A 90 23.28 5.77 -10.56
C LEU A 90 22.74 7.20 -10.49
N VAL A 91 21.74 7.55 -11.30
CA VAL A 91 21.12 8.89 -11.27
C VAL A 91 20.52 9.17 -9.90
N LEU A 92 19.79 8.21 -9.32
CA LEU A 92 19.15 8.39 -8.01
C LEU A 92 20.14 8.47 -6.85
N ASN A 93 21.22 7.68 -6.88
CA ASN A 93 22.18 7.56 -5.78
C ASN A 93 23.43 8.45 -5.96
N SER A 94 23.46 9.32 -6.97
CA SER A 94 24.56 10.27 -7.21
C SER A 94 24.15 11.72 -6.90
N PRO A 95 25.12 12.66 -6.78
CA PRO A 95 24.83 14.09 -6.60
C PRO A 95 23.93 14.68 -7.70
N VAL A 96 23.84 14.02 -8.86
CA VAL A 96 22.96 14.38 -9.97
C VAL A 96 21.49 14.42 -9.52
N ALA A 97 21.07 13.54 -8.61
CA ALA A 97 19.71 13.55 -8.06
C ALA A 97 19.34 14.91 -7.46
N ALA A 98 20.23 15.49 -6.66
CA ALA A 98 20.01 16.81 -6.07
C ALA A 98 19.95 17.92 -7.13
N TRP A 99 20.72 17.81 -8.21
CA TRP A 99 20.77 18.81 -9.28
C TRP A 99 19.50 18.83 -10.13
N ILE A 100 18.90 17.66 -10.38
CA ILE A 100 17.65 17.56 -11.15
C ILE A 100 16.40 17.68 -10.27
N GLY A 101 16.56 17.90 -8.96
CA GLY A 101 15.46 18.03 -8.01
C GLY A 101 14.76 16.72 -7.65
N LEU A 102 15.44 15.59 -7.82
CA LEU A 102 14.96 14.27 -7.39
C LEU A 102 15.14 14.16 -5.87
N ALA A 103 14.04 14.21 -5.12
CA ALA A 103 14.09 14.12 -3.66
C ALA A 103 14.44 12.69 -3.22
N VAL A 104 15.51 12.56 -2.43
CA VAL A 104 16.03 11.27 -1.94
C VAL A 104 15.59 10.98 -0.50
N GLU A 105 15.17 11.99 0.28
CA GLU A 105 14.88 11.83 1.72
C GLU A 105 13.40 11.90 2.10
N ASN A 106 13.02 11.02 3.04
CA ASN A 106 11.79 11.00 3.85
C ASN A 106 10.44 10.97 3.13
N GLY A 107 10.23 9.91 2.34
CA GLY A 107 8.96 9.68 1.66
C GLY A 107 8.88 10.57 0.43
N ARG A 108 8.95 9.97 -0.75
CA ARG A 108 8.93 10.68 -2.04
C ARG A 108 7.64 11.48 -2.31
N GLU A 109 6.75 11.58 -1.33
CA GLU A 109 5.50 12.35 -1.37
C GLU A 109 5.80 13.84 -1.62
N GLY A 110 5.72 14.25 -2.89
CA GLY A 110 5.89 15.65 -3.30
C GLY A 110 6.91 15.87 -4.42
N ASP A 111 7.73 14.87 -4.77
CA ASP A 111 8.66 14.96 -5.88
C ASP A 111 7.91 15.02 -7.24
N ALA A 112 8.33 15.93 -8.13
CA ALA A 112 7.79 16.09 -9.47
C ALA A 112 7.93 14.83 -10.34
N TYR A 113 8.93 13.98 -10.06
CA TYR A 113 9.21 12.77 -10.86
C TYR A 113 8.47 11.53 -10.35
N GLU A 114 8.12 11.47 -9.07
CA GLU A 114 7.61 10.25 -8.42
C GLU A 114 6.36 9.69 -9.11
N ARG A 115 5.40 10.55 -9.45
CA ARG A 115 4.17 10.15 -10.15
C ARG A 115 4.44 9.54 -11.52
N GLY A 116 5.36 10.14 -12.29
CA GLY A 116 5.74 9.63 -13.61
C GLY A 116 6.46 8.29 -13.55
N LEU A 117 7.34 8.09 -12.57
CA LEU A 117 8.05 6.82 -12.37
C LEU A 117 7.10 5.70 -11.94
N ARG A 118 6.15 6.01 -11.05
CA ARG A 118 5.07 5.06 -10.71
C ARG A 118 4.15 4.76 -11.89
N PHE A 119 3.88 5.76 -12.73
CA PHE A 119 3.13 5.56 -13.96
C PHE A 119 3.86 4.61 -14.92
N ALA A 120 5.16 4.79 -15.12
CA ALA A 120 5.99 3.90 -15.92
C ALA A 120 5.96 2.45 -15.38
N GLY A 121 6.28 2.27 -14.10
CA GLY A 121 6.28 0.95 -13.46
C GLY A 121 4.91 0.24 -13.45
N LYS A 122 3.81 0.99 -13.56
CA LYS A 122 2.45 0.44 -13.55
C LYS A 122 1.86 0.27 -14.95
N TRP A 123 1.73 1.35 -15.70
CA TRP A 123 0.96 1.39 -16.95
C TRP A 123 1.81 1.09 -18.17
N VAL A 124 3.03 1.63 -18.25
CA VAL A 124 3.97 1.29 -19.35
C VAL A 124 4.33 -0.20 -19.28
N LEU A 125 4.57 -0.74 -18.08
CA LEU A 125 4.78 -2.18 -17.88
C LEU A 125 3.59 -3.01 -18.38
N ARG A 126 2.36 -2.66 -17.99
CA ARG A 126 1.14 -3.36 -18.45
C ARG A 126 1.01 -3.33 -19.97
N LEU A 127 1.28 -2.19 -20.59
CA LEU A 127 1.26 -2.06 -22.04
C LEU A 127 2.34 -2.95 -22.70
N ALA A 128 3.56 -2.93 -22.19
CA ALA A 128 4.65 -3.78 -22.67
C ALA A 128 4.28 -5.27 -22.62
N ILE A 129 3.69 -5.72 -21.50
CA ILE A 129 3.22 -7.11 -21.35
C ILE A 129 2.13 -7.43 -22.36
N VAL A 130 1.12 -6.57 -22.53
CA VAL A 130 0.05 -6.79 -23.52
C VAL A 130 0.66 -6.96 -24.92
N LEU A 131 1.53 -6.04 -25.33
CA LEU A 131 2.23 -6.08 -26.63
C LEU A 131 3.17 -7.28 -26.78
N MET A 132 3.72 -7.80 -25.68
CA MET A 132 4.49 -9.05 -25.65
C MET A 132 3.66 -10.25 -26.11
N GLY A 133 2.34 -10.21 -25.93
CA GLY A 133 1.44 -11.24 -26.47
C GLY A 133 1.54 -11.35 -27.98
N LEU A 134 1.82 -10.23 -28.67
CA LEU A 134 2.03 -10.23 -30.11
C LEU A 134 3.40 -10.81 -30.53
N LYS A 135 4.37 -10.87 -29.61
CA LYS A 135 5.67 -11.54 -29.83
C LYS A 135 5.59 -13.05 -29.63
N ALA A 136 4.65 -13.53 -28.83
CA ALA A 136 4.48 -14.95 -28.51
C ALA A 136 3.97 -15.74 -29.72
N SER A 137 4.87 -16.31 -30.52
CA SER A 137 4.49 -17.24 -31.59
C SER A 137 3.92 -18.54 -31.03
N ALA A 138 3.09 -19.22 -31.83
CA ALA A 138 2.56 -20.54 -31.46
C ALA A 138 3.67 -21.58 -31.28
N ASP A 139 4.74 -21.46 -32.06
CA ASP A 139 5.90 -22.36 -32.02
C ASP A 139 6.73 -22.20 -30.74
N LEU A 140 6.68 -21.02 -30.11
CA LEU A 140 7.41 -20.75 -28.87
C LEU A 140 6.65 -21.23 -27.62
N ILE A 141 5.30 -21.22 -27.65
CA ILE A 141 4.47 -21.57 -26.48
C ILE A 141 3.66 -22.82 -26.77
N GLU A 142 4.29 -23.98 -26.59
CA GLU A 142 3.61 -25.26 -26.71
C GLU A 142 2.76 -25.59 -25.45
N PRO A 143 1.64 -26.32 -25.58
CA PRO A 143 0.83 -26.75 -24.43
C PRO A 143 1.61 -27.52 -23.36
N GLN A 144 2.62 -28.27 -23.76
CA GLN A 144 3.50 -29.06 -22.89
C GLN A 144 4.33 -28.16 -21.96
N LEU A 145 4.81 -27.00 -22.44
CA LEU A 145 5.53 -26.03 -21.62
C LEU A 145 4.63 -25.48 -20.51
N LEU A 146 3.36 -25.18 -20.81
CA LEU A 146 2.41 -24.72 -19.80
C LEU A 146 2.18 -25.79 -18.72
N ALA A 147 2.03 -27.06 -19.11
CA ALA A 147 1.91 -28.16 -18.16
C ALA A 147 3.17 -28.30 -17.28
N ARG A 148 4.36 -28.17 -17.89
CA ARG A 148 5.66 -28.19 -17.18
C ARG A 148 5.73 -27.06 -16.15
N VAL A 149 5.37 -25.84 -16.54
CA VAL A 149 5.30 -24.69 -15.62
C VAL A 149 4.37 -24.99 -14.45
N VAL A 150 3.13 -25.41 -14.71
CA VAL A 150 2.16 -25.72 -13.65
C VAL A 150 2.69 -26.80 -12.70
N LEU A 151 3.32 -27.85 -13.20
CA LEU A 151 3.92 -28.91 -12.38
C LEU A 151 5.02 -28.36 -11.46
N VAL A 152 5.91 -27.51 -11.98
CA VAL A 152 6.94 -26.84 -11.19
C VAL A 152 6.30 -25.97 -10.10
N LEU A 153 5.20 -25.26 -10.39
CA LEU A 153 4.50 -24.41 -9.43
C LEU A 153 3.86 -25.21 -8.28
N VAL A 154 3.27 -26.36 -8.58
CA VAL A 154 2.63 -27.22 -7.56
C VAL A 154 3.63 -27.64 -6.47
N VAL A 155 4.90 -27.80 -6.80
CA VAL A 155 5.96 -28.12 -5.84
C VAL A 155 6.58 -26.84 -5.25
N THR A 156 6.99 -25.90 -6.11
CA THR A 156 7.77 -24.74 -5.68
C THR A 156 7.01 -23.79 -4.76
N LEU A 157 5.72 -23.53 -5.02
CA LEU A 157 4.96 -22.56 -4.21
C LEU A 157 4.77 -23.06 -2.77
N PRO A 158 4.24 -24.28 -2.53
CA PRO A 158 4.13 -24.79 -1.17
C PRO A 158 5.50 -24.88 -0.48
N THR A 159 6.53 -25.39 -1.15
CA THR A 159 7.88 -25.50 -0.55
C THR A 159 8.41 -24.13 -0.12
N THR A 160 8.29 -23.12 -0.99
CA THR A 160 8.73 -21.75 -0.68
C THR A 160 7.96 -21.18 0.51
N PHE A 161 6.64 -21.36 0.56
CA PHE A 161 5.81 -20.92 1.70
C PHE A 161 6.31 -21.51 3.02
N PHE A 162 6.48 -22.82 3.08
CA PHE A 162 6.87 -23.51 4.30
C PHE A 162 8.33 -23.23 4.72
N VAL A 163 9.27 -23.13 3.77
CA VAL A 163 10.65 -22.74 4.07
C VAL A 163 10.71 -21.30 4.59
N THR A 164 10.00 -20.37 3.95
CA THR A 164 9.90 -18.98 4.41
C THR A 164 9.42 -18.93 5.86
N HIS A 165 8.40 -19.72 6.18
CA HIS A 165 7.86 -19.81 7.53
C HIS A 165 8.81 -20.45 8.53
N ALA A 166 9.50 -21.53 8.17
CA ALA A 166 10.50 -22.15 9.03
C ALA A 166 11.62 -21.17 9.38
N VAL A 167 12.17 -20.46 8.39
CA VAL A 167 13.24 -19.48 8.58
C VAL A 167 12.75 -18.28 9.40
N ALA A 168 11.57 -17.76 9.09
CA ALA A 168 10.97 -16.66 9.85
C ALA A 168 10.75 -17.02 11.33
N GLY A 169 10.29 -18.25 11.61
CA GLY A 169 10.13 -18.76 12.97
C GLY A 169 11.45 -18.87 13.72
N LEU A 170 12.50 -19.39 13.06
CA LEU A 170 13.86 -19.45 13.63
C LEU A 170 14.41 -18.05 13.96
N LEU A 171 14.11 -17.07 13.13
CA LEU A 171 14.53 -15.67 13.31
C LEU A 171 13.58 -14.86 14.20
N ARG A 172 12.56 -15.49 14.78
CA ARG A 172 11.54 -14.85 15.64
C ARG A 172 10.84 -13.66 14.95
N LEU A 173 10.60 -13.75 13.65
CA LEU A 173 9.74 -12.82 12.94
C LEU A 173 8.27 -13.10 13.26
N ARG A 174 7.41 -12.10 13.09
CA ARG A 174 5.97 -12.30 13.20
C ARG A 174 5.46 -13.14 12.02
N ARG A 175 4.42 -13.94 12.24
CA ARG A 175 3.80 -14.76 11.19
C ARG A 175 3.31 -13.90 10.02
N GLU A 176 2.78 -12.71 10.29
CA GLU A 176 2.32 -11.77 9.26
C GLU A 176 3.46 -11.38 8.32
N MET A 177 4.65 -11.07 8.86
CA MET A 177 5.82 -10.75 8.04
C MET A 177 6.19 -11.92 7.12
N ALA A 178 6.16 -13.14 7.64
CA ALA A 178 6.46 -14.31 6.84
C ALA A 178 5.39 -14.61 5.78
N ASP A 179 4.12 -14.34 6.06
CA ASP A 179 3.04 -14.42 5.07
C ASP A 179 3.31 -13.43 3.92
N LEU A 180 3.67 -12.19 4.25
CA LEU A 180 3.99 -11.15 3.26
C LEU A 180 5.21 -11.52 2.40
N VAL A 181 6.30 -11.98 3.04
CA VAL A 181 7.50 -12.40 2.30
C VAL A 181 7.22 -13.62 1.43
N ALA A 182 6.47 -14.60 1.95
CA ALA A 182 6.13 -15.81 1.20
C ALA A 182 5.27 -15.47 -0.03
N ILE A 183 4.16 -14.73 0.14
CA ILE A 183 3.28 -14.40 -0.99
C ILE A 183 3.97 -13.49 -2.01
N GLY A 184 4.81 -12.56 -1.53
CA GLY A 184 5.59 -11.67 -2.39
C GLY A 184 6.55 -12.44 -3.29
N THR A 185 7.23 -13.45 -2.74
CA THR A 185 8.15 -14.31 -3.50
C THR A 185 7.39 -15.22 -4.47
N MET A 186 6.28 -15.82 -4.04
CA MET A 186 5.53 -16.82 -4.81
C MET A 186 4.82 -16.26 -6.05
N VAL A 187 4.37 -15.01 -6.04
CA VAL A 187 3.46 -14.47 -7.07
C VAL A 187 4.10 -13.32 -7.85
N CYS A 188 3.83 -12.07 -7.47
CA CYS A 188 4.21 -10.86 -8.22
C CYS A 188 4.72 -9.74 -7.29
N GLY A 189 5.40 -10.12 -6.21
CA GLY A 189 6.03 -9.21 -5.28
C GLY A 189 5.04 -8.24 -4.63
N ALA A 190 5.24 -6.94 -4.85
CA ALA A 190 4.51 -5.89 -4.17
C ALA A 190 2.98 -5.96 -4.36
N SER A 191 2.50 -6.34 -5.55
CA SER A 191 1.06 -6.43 -5.80
C SER A 191 0.40 -7.53 -4.98
N ALA A 192 1.09 -8.66 -4.81
CA ALA A 192 0.60 -9.77 -4.00
C ALA A 192 0.65 -9.45 -2.50
N ILE A 193 1.72 -8.79 -2.06
CA ILE A 193 1.85 -8.27 -0.69
C ILE A 193 0.71 -7.31 -0.37
N ASN A 194 0.43 -6.36 -1.26
CA ASN A 194 -0.66 -5.39 -1.09
C ASN A 194 -2.04 -6.05 -1.02
N ALA A 195 -2.25 -7.12 -1.78
CA ALA A 195 -3.51 -7.86 -1.78
C ALA A 195 -3.68 -8.72 -0.52
N LEU A 196 -2.62 -9.33 0.00
CA LEU A 196 -2.69 -10.19 1.19
C LEU A 196 -2.68 -9.41 2.51
N ALA A 197 -1.98 -8.28 2.56
CA ALA A 197 -1.74 -7.51 3.77
C ALA A 197 -2.99 -7.20 4.62
N PRO A 198 -4.15 -6.80 4.05
CA PRO A 198 -5.39 -6.64 4.81
C PRO A 198 -5.91 -7.96 5.39
N THR A 199 -5.87 -9.05 4.61
CA THR A 199 -6.39 -10.38 4.99
C THR A 199 -5.62 -11.00 6.15
N VAL A 200 -4.32 -10.72 6.25
CA VAL A 200 -3.46 -11.20 7.35
C VAL A 200 -3.33 -10.19 8.48
N PHE A 201 -3.99 -9.04 8.41
CA PHE A 201 -3.85 -7.94 9.39
C PHE A 201 -2.38 -7.54 9.59
N ALA A 202 -1.64 -7.39 8.49
CA ALA A 202 -0.26 -6.90 8.54
C ALA A 202 -0.21 -5.41 8.91
N ARG A 203 0.91 -4.97 9.50
CA ARG A 203 1.16 -3.54 9.75
C ARG A 203 1.67 -2.88 8.47
N ARG A 204 1.36 -1.59 8.27
CA ARG A 204 1.89 -0.81 7.14
C ARG A 204 3.41 -0.85 7.05
N ARG A 205 4.10 -0.75 8.19
CA ARG A 205 5.57 -0.85 8.26
C ARG A 205 6.04 -2.21 7.74
N ASP A 206 5.44 -3.30 8.20
CA ASP A 206 5.82 -4.66 7.80
C ASP A 206 5.56 -4.90 6.31
N GLN A 207 4.44 -4.37 5.78
CA GLN A 207 4.13 -4.38 4.36
C GLN A 207 5.22 -3.68 3.55
N GLY A 208 5.63 -2.47 3.97
CA GLY A 208 6.70 -1.72 3.33
C GLY A 208 8.03 -2.47 3.36
N LEU A 209 8.43 -3.00 4.51
CA LEU A 209 9.68 -3.78 4.65
C LEU A 209 9.67 -5.04 3.79
N ALA A 210 8.55 -5.75 3.73
CA ALA A 210 8.40 -6.93 2.87
C ALA A 210 8.54 -6.55 1.39
N ILE A 211 7.89 -5.47 0.93
CA ILE A 211 8.02 -4.98 -0.45
C ILE A 211 9.47 -4.66 -0.77
N THR A 212 10.15 -3.93 0.10
CA THR A 212 11.56 -3.57 -0.07
C THR A 212 12.46 -4.81 -0.10
N ALA A 213 12.22 -5.79 0.78
CA ALA A 213 12.97 -7.05 0.79
C ALA A 213 12.75 -7.85 -0.51
N ILE A 214 11.52 -7.94 -1.01
CA ILE A 214 11.24 -8.63 -2.27
C ILE A 214 11.93 -7.93 -3.46
N PHE A 215 11.88 -6.61 -3.46
CA PHE A 215 12.54 -5.80 -4.48
C PHE A 215 14.07 -5.96 -4.45
N LEU A 216 14.68 -6.03 -3.26
CA LEU A 216 16.09 -6.36 -3.10
C LEU A 216 16.45 -7.65 -3.84
N PHE A 217 15.69 -8.73 -3.63
CA PHE A 217 15.98 -10.01 -4.27
C PHE A 217 15.64 -10.04 -5.77
N SER A 218 14.74 -9.18 -6.25
CA SER A 218 14.59 -8.96 -7.70
C SER A 218 15.83 -8.33 -8.32
N VAL A 219 16.45 -7.34 -7.64
CA VAL A 219 17.72 -6.74 -8.07
C VAL A 219 18.86 -7.76 -8.00
N VAL A 220 18.92 -8.57 -6.95
CA VAL A 220 19.89 -9.68 -6.87
C VAL A 220 19.71 -10.60 -8.08
N ALA A 221 18.48 -11.03 -8.37
CA ALA A 221 18.18 -11.91 -9.50
C ALA A 221 18.62 -11.31 -10.85
N LEU A 222 18.41 -10.01 -11.05
CA LEU A 222 18.85 -9.27 -12.24
C LEU A 222 20.37 -9.33 -12.48
N THR A 223 21.16 -9.47 -11.42
CA THR A 223 22.63 -9.51 -11.50
C THR A 223 23.20 -10.92 -11.47
N THR A 224 22.50 -11.89 -10.87
CA THR A 224 23.02 -13.23 -10.64
C THR A 224 22.51 -14.28 -11.63
N LEU A 225 21.27 -14.16 -12.13
CA LEU A 225 20.67 -15.24 -12.91
C LEU A 225 21.30 -15.42 -14.28
N LEU A 226 21.63 -14.34 -15.00
CA LEU A 226 22.31 -14.43 -16.30
C LEU A 226 23.65 -15.17 -16.18
N PRO A 227 24.61 -14.75 -15.33
CA PRO A 227 25.87 -15.48 -15.17
C PRO A 227 25.71 -16.95 -14.80
N LEU A 228 24.76 -17.26 -13.92
CA LEU A 228 24.49 -18.64 -13.52
C LEU A 228 23.91 -19.45 -14.67
N GLY A 229 22.94 -18.91 -15.40
CA GLY A 229 22.31 -19.59 -16.53
C GLY A 229 23.31 -19.84 -17.68
N THR A 230 24.15 -18.86 -17.99
CA THR A 230 25.21 -19.02 -19.00
C THR A 230 26.26 -20.04 -18.58
N ALA A 231 26.64 -20.07 -17.29
CA ALA A 231 27.61 -21.05 -16.78
C ALA A 231 27.06 -22.49 -16.79
N LEU A 232 25.75 -22.64 -16.63
CA LEU A 232 25.05 -23.92 -16.70
C LEU A 232 24.71 -24.35 -18.14
N GLY A 233 24.93 -23.49 -19.13
CA GLY A 233 24.61 -23.77 -20.53
C GLY A 233 23.11 -23.97 -20.79
N LEU A 234 22.26 -23.20 -20.10
CA LEU A 234 20.81 -23.30 -20.28
C LEU A 234 20.42 -22.90 -21.71
N ASP A 235 19.51 -23.65 -22.31
CA ASP A 235 18.89 -23.31 -23.59
C ASP A 235 17.85 -22.19 -23.43
N VAL A 236 17.29 -21.76 -24.56
CA VAL A 236 16.27 -20.69 -24.65
C VAL A 236 15.06 -21.03 -23.77
N GLU A 237 14.57 -22.28 -23.82
CA GLU A 237 13.40 -22.68 -23.05
C GLU A 237 13.66 -22.61 -21.54
N LEU A 238 14.74 -23.25 -21.08
CA LEU A 238 15.05 -23.35 -19.65
C LEU A 238 15.40 -21.99 -19.06
N SER A 239 16.18 -21.18 -19.76
CA SER A 239 16.57 -19.84 -19.29
C SER A 239 15.37 -18.89 -19.21
N GLY A 240 14.49 -18.89 -20.22
CA GLY A 240 13.25 -18.11 -20.22
C GLY A 240 12.27 -18.53 -19.12
N LEU A 241 11.99 -19.84 -19.01
CA LEU A 241 11.11 -20.35 -17.95
C LEU A 241 11.70 -20.09 -16.56
N TRP A 242 13.01 -20.28 -16.37
CA TRP A 242 13.67 -20.03 -15.09
C TRP A 242 13.64 -18.55 -14.71
N ALA A 243 13.86 -17.63 -15.65
CA ALA A 243 13.72 -16.19 -15.41
C ALA A 243 12.30 -15.81 -14.94
N GLY A 244 11.27 -16.41 -15.55
CA GLY A 244 9.87 -16.22 -15.13
C GLY A 244 9.54 -16.85 -13.77
N LEU A 245 10.21 -17.94 -13.39
CA LEU A 245 9.94 -18.69 -12.15
C LEU A 245 10.85 -18.31 -10.96
N ALA A 246 12.03 -17.75 -11.18
CA ALA A 246 12.96 -17.41 -10.10
C ALA A 246 12.80 -15.96 -9.62
N VAL A 247 12.34 -15.06 -10.49
CA VAL A 247 12.29 -13.63 -10.18
C VAL A 247 10.94 -13.26 -9.56
N ASN A 248 10.95 -12.35 -8.57
CA ASN A 248 9.79 -12.09 -7.70
C ASN A 248 8.72 -11.20 -8.34
N ASP A 249 9.10 -10.25 -9.19
CA ASP A 249 8.16 -9.36 -9.90
C ASP A 249 8.24 -9.51 -11.42
N LEU A 250 7.18 -9.11 -12.10
CA LEU A 250 7.03 -9.34 -13.54
C LEU A 250 7.99 -8.49 -14.37
N SER A 251 8.21 -7.23 -14.01
CA SER A 251 9.16 -6.36 -14.71
C SER A 251 10.58 -6.93 -14.70
N SER A 252 11.05 -7.35 -13.53
CA SER A 252 12.38 -7.93 -13.37
C SER A 252 12.47 -9.31 -14.04
N SER A 253 11.39 -10.12 -14.05
CA SER A 253 11.36 -11.41 -14.77
C SER A 253 11.59 -11.22 -16.27
N VAL A 254 10.85 -10.30 -16.89
CA VAL A 254 10.96 -10.00 -18.32
C VAL A 254 12.34 -9.42 -18.64
N ALA A 255 12.86 -8.57 -17.75
CA ALA A 255 14.20 -8.02 -17.86
C ALA A 255 15.31 -9.07 -17.80
N VAL A 256 15.22 -10.05 -16.88
CA VAL A 256 16.17 -11.17 -16.82
C VAL A 256 16.04 -12.07 -18.05
N GLY A 257 14.82 -12.39 -18.50
CA GLY A 257 14.64 -13.14 -19.73
C GLY A 257 15.27 -12.43 -20.92
N GLY A 258 15.04 -11.11 -21.05
CA GLY A 258 15.64 -10.25 -22.08
C GLY A 258 17.16 -10.11 -22.00
N GLN A 259 17.80 -10.50 -20.89
CA GLN A 259 19.26 -10.61 -20.83
C GLN A 259 19.77 -11.87 -21.54
N PHE A 260 19.01 -12.97 -21.50
CA PHE A 260 19.32 -14.19 -22.23
C PHE A 260 18.97 -14.04 -23.72
N GLY A 261 17.81 -13.45 -24.01
CA GLY A 261 17.37 -13.16 -25.37
C GLY A 261 15.89 -12.77 -25.44
N GLU A 262 15.41 -12.46 -26.64
CA GLU A 262 14.04 -11.97 -26.82
C GLU A 262 12.98 -13.05 -26.60
N ASP A 263 13.24 -14.27 -27.06
CA ASP A 263 12.34 -15.42 -26.89
C ASP A 263 12.23 -15.83 -25.42
N GLU A 264 13.36 -15.80 -24.71
CA GLU A 264 13.46 -16.03 -23.27
C GLU A 264 12.64 -15.01 -22.49
N SER A 265 12.63 -13.74 -22.94
CA SER A 265 11.81 -12.69 -22.35
C SER A 265 10.31 -12.98 -22.48
N VAL A 266 9.88 -13.48 -23.65
CA VAL A 266 8.49 -13.91 -23.90
C VAL A 266 8.12 -15.10 -23.03
N LEU A 267 8.98 -16.13 -22.95
CA LEU A 267 8.78 -17.29 -22.08
C LEU A 267 8.74 -16.91 -20.60
N ALA A 268 9.59 -15.97 -20.17
CA ALA A 268 9.57 -15.43 -18.81
C ALA A 268 8.25 -14.73 -18.50
N ALA A 269 7.74 -13.90 -19.42
CA ALA A 269 6.44 -13.24 -19.30
C ALA A 269 5.30 -14.25 -19.19
N MET A 270 5.34 -15.30 -20.01
CA MET A 270 4.37 -16.40 -20.01
C MET A 270 4.37 -17.12 -18.65
N ALA A 271 5.51 -17.64 -18.20
CA ALA A 271 5.62 -18.41 -16.96
C ALA A 271 5.19 -17.57 -15.74
N LYS A 272 5.52 -16.28 -15.74
CA LYS A 272 5.12 -15.34 -14.69
C LYS A 272 3.62 -15.05 -14.70
N THR A 273 3.02 -14.93 -15.88
CA THR A 273 1.58 -14.71 -16.04
C THR A 273 0.78 -15.88 -15.47
N VAL A 274 1.24 -17.12 -15.67
CA VAL A 274 0.62 -18.31 -15.04
C VAL A 274 0.57 -18.16 -13.52
N ARG A 275 1.65 -17.70 -12.87
CA ARG A 275 1.67 -17.45 -11.43
C ARG A 275 0.71 -16.36 -10.98
N ILE A 276 0.56 -15.30 -11.77
CA ILE A 276 -0.34 -14.18 -11.44
C ILE A 276 -1.79 -14.67 -11.39
N VAL A 277 -2.19 -15.60 -12.27
CA VAL A 277 -3.53 -16.22 -12.24
C VAL A 277 -3.75 -17.01 -10.93
N LEU A 278 -2.70 -17.61 -10.38
CA LEU A 278 -2.76 -18.37 -9.11
C LEU A 278 -2.92 -17.48 -7.86
N LEU A 279 -2.84 -16.15 -7.98
CA LEU A 279 -3.04 -15.24 -6.85
C LEU A 279 -4.43 -15.41 -6.21
N GLY A 280 -5.49 -15.48 -7.01
CA GLY A 280 -6.87 -15.62 -6.54
C GLY A 280 -7.06 -16.86 -5.64
N PRO A 281 -6.72 -18.07 -6.13
CA PRO A 281 -6.75 -19.29 -5.32
C PRO A 281 -5.90 -19.21 -4.04
N LEU A 282 -4.68 -18.66 -4.12
CA LEU A 282 -3.81 -18.52 -2.95
C LEU A 282 -4.44 -17.62 -1.87
N LEU A 283 -5.02 -16.48 -2.24
CA LEU A 283 -5.69 -15.59 -1.28
C LEU A 283 -6.83 -16.29 -0.52
N VAL A 284 -7.58 -17.17 -1.18
CA VAL A 284 -8.62 -17.99 -0.54
C VAL A 284 -8.00 -18.95 0.47
N VAL A 285 -6.94 -19.66 0.09
CA VAL A 285 -6.21 -20.57 1.00
C VAL A 285 -5.70 -19.83 2.24
N PHE A 286 -5.06 -18.67 2.06
CA PHE A 286 -4.58 -17.86 3.18
C PHE A 286 -5.72 -17.37 4.08
N SER A 287 -6.84 -16.93 3.50
CA SER A 287 -8.02 -16.53 4.26
C SER A 287 -8.56 -17.67 5.14
N GLN A 288 -8.59 -18.91 4.61
CA GLN A 288 -9.03 -20.09 5.36
C GLN A 288 -8.05 -20.47 6.47
N LEU A 289 -6.75 -20.38 6.19
CA LEU A 289 -5.69 -20.77 7.12
C LEU A 289 -5.62 -19.82 8.33
N ARG A 290 -5.95 -18.54 8.15
CA ARG A 290 -5.78 -17.50 9.19
C ARG A 290 -6.92 -17.43 10.21
N ARG A 291 -8.07 -18.10 10.02
CA ARG A 291 -9.28 -18.22 10.89
C ARG A 291 -9.79 -16.95 11.62
N ARG A 292 -9.16 -15.78 11.46
CA ARG A 292 -9.42 -14.51 12.16
C ARG A 292 -10.18 -13.49 11.31
N ALA A 293 -10.34 -13.71 10.01
CA ALA A 293 -11.18 -12.86 9.16
C ALA A 293 -12.68 -13.19 9.37
N PRO A 294 -13.58 -12.21 9.56
CA PRO A 294 -15.03 -12.45 9.69
C PRO A 294 -15.60 -13.28 8.53
N ALA A 295 -16.61 -14.12 8.82
CA ALA A 295 -17.12 -15.11 7.87
C ALA A 295 -17.78 -14.52 6.60
N GLU A 296 -18.23 -13.28 6.64
CA GLU A 296 -19.01 -12.64 5.58
C GLU A 296 -18.15 -12.16 4.38
N ASP A 297 -16.88 -11.84 4.60
CA ASP A 297 -15.93 -11.48 3.51
C ASP A 297 -15.29 -12.72 2.84
N ARG A 298 -15.49 -13.91 3.41
CA ARG A 298 -14.79 -15.14 2.97
C ARG A 298 -15.27 -15.67 1.61
N LEU A 299 -16.41 -15.21 1.10
CA LEU A 299 -17.07 -15.82 -0.07
C LEU A 299 -17.29 -14.88 -1.27
N ARG A 300 -16.98 -13.58 -1.17
CA ARG A 300 -17.10 -12.63 -2.31
C ARG A 300 -15.82 -12.49 -3.14
N LEU A 301 -14.82 -13.34 -2.94
CA LEU A 301 -13.70 -13.50 -3.87
C LEU A 301 -14.20 -14.18 -5.15
N ARG A 302 -14.83 -13.42 -6.05
CA ARG A 302 -15.02 -13.87 -7.43
C ARG A 302 -13.63 -13.98 -8.04
N LEU A 303 -13.20 -15.19 -8.40
CA LEU A 303 -11.93 -15.42 -9.08
C LEU A 303 -11.75 -14.50 -10.32
N ALA A 304 -12.88 -14.16 -10.96
CA ALA A 304 -12.96 -13.23 -12.08
C ALA A 304 -12.67 -11.76 -11.73
N SER A 305 -12.89 -11.28 -10.49
CA SER A 305 -12.63 -9.88 -10.11
C SER A 305 -11.16 -9.58 -9.82
N HIS A 306 -10.30 -10.61 -9.76
CA HIS A 306 -8.87 -10.46 -9.49
C HIS A 306 -7.95 -10.76 -10.68
N LEU A 307 -8.49 -11.21 -11.83
CA LEU A 307 -7.69 -11.39 -13.04
C LEU A 307 -7.29 -10.00 -13.58
N PRO A 308 -5.99 -9.66 -13.62
CA PRO A 308 -5.61 -8.33 -14.09
C PRO A 308 -5.93 -8.19 -15.58
N LEU A 309 -6.58 -7.09 -15.97
CA LEU A 309 -6.99 -6.84 -17.36
C LEU A 309 -5.84 -6.92 -18.38
N PHE A 310 -4.60 -6.63 -17.97
CA PHE A 310 -3.44 -6.75 -18.85
C PHE A 310 -3.12 -8.20 -19.22
N VAL A 311 -3.46 -9.18 -18.37
CA VAL A 311 -3.33 -10.61 -18.68
C VAL A 311 -4.31 -10.99 -19.78
N VAL A 312 -5.55 -10.48 -19.71
CA VAL A 312 -6.53 -10.66 -20.78
C VAL A 312 -6.02 -10.03 -22.08
N GLY A 313 -5.48 -8.81 -22.02
CA GLY A 313 -4.87 -8.15 -23.18
C GLY A 313 -3.72 -8.94 -23.81
N TYR A 314 -2.82 -9.51 -22.98
CA TYR A 314 -1.76 -10.41 -23.45
C TYR A 314 -2.33 -11.62 -24.19
N LEU A 315 -3.31 -12.31 -23.61
CA LEU A 315 -3.94 -13.49 -24.23
C LEU A 315 -4.67 -13.15 -25.52
N LEU A 316 -5.30 -11.97 -25.59
CA LEU A 316 -5.94 -11.49 -26.81
C LEU A 316 -4.92 -11.21 -27.92
N LEU A 317 -3.83 -10.49 -27.63
CA LEU A 317 -2.78 -10.24 -28.63
C LEU A 317 -2.02 -11.51 -29.02
N PHE A 318 -1.89 -12.48 -28.10
CA PHE A 318 -1.41 -13.82 -28.41
C PHE A 318 -2.34 -14.55 -29.38
N GLY A 319 -3.65 -14.49 -29.16
CA GLY A 319 -4.63 -14.99 -30.12
C GLY A 319 -4.52 -14.32 -31.50
N VAL A 320 -4.35 -13.00 -31.52
CA VAL A 320 -4.10 -12.23 -32.75
C VAL A 320 -2.81 -12.68 -33.44
N ARG A 321 -1.73 -12.92 -32.68
CA ARG A 321 -0.46 -13.44 -33.19
C ARG A 321 -0.63 -14.78 -33.89
N ILE A 322 -1.29 -15.75 -33.23
CA ILE A 322 -1.55 -17.09 -33.80
C ILE A 322 -2.38 -17.00 -35.09
N ILE A 323 -3.43 -16.18 -35.10
CA ILE A 323 -4.29 -16.01 -36.28
C ILE A 323 -3.51 -15.32 -37.40
N GLY A 324 -2.77 -14.26 -37.07
CA GLY A 324 -1.99 -13.49 -38.04
C GLY A 324 -0.90 -14.33 -38.71
N ASP A 325 -0.20 -15.17 -37.95
CA ASP A 325 0.81 -16.09 -38.49
C ASP A 325 0.22 -17.09 -39.49
N ARG A 326 -1.01 -17.57 -39.26
CA ARG A 326 -1.67 -18.50 -40.20
C ARG A 326 -2.26 -17.81 -41.42
N VAL A 327 -2.82 -16.61 -41.24
CA VAL A 327 -3.54 -15.89 -42.31
C VAL A 327 -2.57 -15.14 -43.23
N PHE A 328 -1.52 -14.55 -42.69
CA PHE A 328 -0.60 -13.67 -43.43
C PHE A 328 0.76 -14.32 -43.74
N ALA A 329 0.91 -15.64 -43.56
CA ALA A 329 2.15 -16.38 -43.87
C ALA A 329 2.62 -16.23 -45.33
N ALA A 330 1.69 -16.08 -46.29
CA ALA A 330 1.99 -16.11 -47.72
C ALA A 330 2.45 -14.76 -48.31
N ASP A 331 1.91 -13.63 -47.83
CA ASP A 331 2.17 -12.26 -48.35
C ASP A 331 2.88 -11.35 -47.33
N GLY A 332 3.58 -11.97 -46.37
CA GLY A 332 3.89 -11.48 -45.01
C GLY A 332 4.73 -10.21 -44.81
N THR A 333 4.93 -9.35 -45.81
CA THR A 333 5.72 -8.10 -45.66
C THR A 333 5.11 -7.13 -44.65
N LEU A 334 3.79 -6.91 -44.69
CA LEU A 334 3.10 -6.01 -43.75
C LEU A 334 3.02 -6.60 -42.34
N TRP A 335 2.77 -7.90 -42.23
CA TRP A 335 2.74 -8.59 -40.94
C TRP A 335 4.13 -8.58 -40.28
N ALA A 336 5.19 -8.89 -41.03
CA ALA A 336 6.57 -8.81 -40.56
C ALA A 336 6.95 -7.39 -40.13
N ALA A 337 6.57 -6.36 -40.89
CA ALA A 337 6.83 -4.96 -40.54
C ALA A 337 6.11 -4.54 -39.25
N LEU A 338 4.86 -5.00 -39.05
CA LEU A 338 4.10 -4.73 -37.85
C LEU A 338 4.74 -5.39 -36.62
N LEU A 339 5.20 -6.63 -36.74
CA LEU A 339 5.90 -7.34 -35.67
C LEU A 339 7.23 -6.68 -35.32
N ALA A 340 8.02 -6.29 -36.33
CA ALA A 340 9.27 -5.57 -36.12
C ALA A 340 9.05 -4.21 -35.42
N CYS A 341 7.97 -3.50 -35.77
CA CYS A 341 7.58 -2.27 -35.08
C CYS A 341 7.18 -2.57 -33.62
N ASN A 342 6.38 -3.62 -33.40
CA ASN A 342 6.01 -4.08 -32.06
C ASN A 342 7.24 -4.41 -31.21
N ASP A 343 8.25 -5.07 -31.78
CA ASP A 343 9.50 -5.40 -31.09
C ASP A 343 10.23 -4.15 -30.61
N GLN A 344 10.37 -3.14 -31.46
CA GLN A 344 10.99 -1.87 -31.05
C GLN A 344 10.21 -1.17 -29.94
N VAL A 345 8.88 -1.14 -30.04
CA VAL A 345 8.01 -0.53 -29.02
C VAL A 345 8.11 -1.28 -27.68
N VAL A 346 8.09 -2.61 -27.71
CA VAL A 346 8.24 -3.47 -26.52
C VAL A 346 9.61 -3.26 -25.89
N SER A 347 10.69 -3.30 -26.66
CA SER A 347 12.06 -3.09 -26.17
C SER A 347 12.24 -1.71 -25.52
N PHE A 348 11.69 -0.67 -26.15
CA PHE A 348 11.67 0.68 -25.57
C PHE A 348 10.85 0.78 -24.28
N ALA A 349 9.66 0.17 -24.26
CA ALA A 349 8.79 0.17 -23.08
C ALA A 349 9.43 -0.59 -21.91
N VAL A 350 10.02 -1.76 -22.16
CA VAL A 350 10.75 -2.55 -21.15
C VAL A 350 11.94 -1.77 -20.61
N ALA A 351 12.76 -1.16 -21.48
CA ALA A 351 13.89 -0.33 -21.04
C ALA A 351 13.43 0.87 -20.20
N THR A 352 12.30 1.50 -20.56
CA THR A 352 11.69 2.62 -19.79
C THR A 352 11.25 2.18 -18.40
N VAL A 353 10.58 1.02 -18.31
CA VAL A 353 10.19 0.44 -17.02
C VAL A 353 11.42 0.14 -16.17
N CYS A 354 12.44 -0.45 -16.77
CA CYS A 354 13.67 -0.84 -16.08
C CYS A 354 14.48 0.38 -15.60
N ALA A 355 14.55 1.46 -16.37
CA ALA A 355 15.10 2.73 -15.91
C ALA A 355 14.28 3.31 -14.75
N SER A 356 12.94 3.24 -14.82
CA SER A 356 12.06 3.69 -13.74
C SER A 356 12.26 2.89 -12.45
N ILE A 357 12.56 1.60 -12.57
CA ILE A 357 12.90 0.70 -11.46
C ILE A 357 14.25 1.10 -10.86
N GLY A 358 15.27 1.32 -11.69
CA GLY A 358 16.57 1.83 -11.24
C GLY A 358 16.43 3.11 -10.41
N LEU A 359 15.61 4.06 -10.89
CA LEU A 359 15.29 5.33 -10.21
C LEU A 359 14.45 5.17 -8.93
N GLN A 360 14.13 3.94 -8.52
CA GLN A 360 13.49 3.60 -7.26
C GLN A 360 14.41 2.78 -6.33
N ILE A 361 15.59 2.34 -6.78
CA ILE A 361 16.58 1.63 -5.95
C ILE A 361 17.29 2.62 -5.04
N GLN A 362 16.75 2.87 -3.85
CA GLN A 362 17.39 3.67 -2.82
C GLN A 362 18.21 2.79 -1.88
N VAL A 363 19.54 2.84 -1.95
CA VAL A 363 20.44 1.97 -1.17
C VAL A 363 20.17 2.08 0.34
N ARG A 364 19.89 3.30 0.84
CA ARG A 364 19.57 3.54 2.26
C ARG A 364 18.35 2.75 2.72
N THR A 365 17.29 2.71 1.91
CA THR A 365 16.05 1.96 2.26
C THR A 365 16.26 0.45 2.31
N LEU A 366 17.22 -0.07 1.55
CA LEU A 366 17.58 -1.51 1.59
C LEU A 366 18.26 -1.88 2.92
N VAL A 367 19.02 -0.97 3.51
CA VAL A 367 19.66 -1.16 4.81
C VAL A 367 18.62 -1.19 5.94
N ASP A 368 17.51 -0.46 5.80
CA ASP A 368 16.45 -0.35 6.82
C ASP A 368 15.52 -1.57 6.92
N VAL A 369 15.58 -2.51 5.96
CA VAL A 369 14.75 -3.75 5.92
C VAL A 369 14.93 -4.62 7.18
N GLY A 370 16.11 -4.54 7.80
CA GLY A 370 16.50 -5.38 8.92
C GLY A 370 16.96 -6.77 8.46
N TRP A 371 18.10 -7.22 8.99
CA TRP A 371 18.76 -8.45 8.53
C TRP A 371 17.87 -9.70 8.62
N ARG A 372 16.96 -9.79 9.61
CA ARG A 372 16.07 -10.94 9.80
C ARG A 372 15.10 -11.09 8.62
N VAL A 373 14.53 -9.98 8.17
CA VAL A 373 13.60 -9.94 7.02
C VAL A 373 14.39 -10.23 5.74
N ALA A 374 15.57 -9.64 5.58
CA ALA A 374 16.44 -9.90 4.43
C ALA A 374 16.85 -11.38 4.31
N VAL A 375 17.27 -12.04 5.40
CA VAL A 375 17.62 -13.47 5.39
C VAL A 375 16.41 -14.33 5.07
N THR A 376 15.23 -13.99 5.60
CA THR A 376 14.00 -14.74 5.33
C THR A 376 13.58 -14.62 3.86
N ALA A 377 13.60 -13.41 3.30
CA ALA A 377 13.31 -13.17 1.89
C ALA A 377 14.36 -13.81 0.97
N GLY A 378 15.63 -13.81 1.38
CA GLY A 378 16.71 -14.45 0.64
C GLY A 378 16.58 -15.96 0.62
N ALA A 379 16.26 -16.58 1.76
CA ALA A 379 15.97 -18.00 1.83
C ALA A 379 14.78 -18.38 0.95
N ALA A 380 13.71 -17.58 0.96
CA ALA A 380 12.55 -17.78 0.08
C ALA A 380 12.94 -17.70 -1.40
N TRP A 381 13.71 -16.67 -1.79
CA TRP A 381 14.16 -16.48 -3.17
C TRP A 381 15.13 -17.58 -3.64
N VAL A 382 16.13 -17.94 -2.84
CA VAL A 382 17.05 -19.04 -3.14
C VAL A 382 16.27 -20.35 -3.29
N THR A 383 15.28 -20.60 -2.44
CA THR A 383 14.43 -21.81 -2.52
C THR A 383 13.68 -21.85 -3.84
N ILE A 384 12.96 -20.79 -4.21
CA ILE A 384 12.18 -20.80 -5.45
C ILE A 384 13.08 -20.84 -6.70
N ALA A 385 14.21 -20.14 -6.68
CA ALA A 385 15.16 -20.10 -7.80
C ALA A 385 15.85 -21.45 -8.01
N SER A 386 16.40 -22.07 -6.95
CA SER A 386 17.08 -23.36 -7.06
C SER A 386 16.12 -24.52 -7.36
N LEU A 387 14.94 -24.54 -6.71
CA LEU A 387 13.97 -25.61 -6.91
C LEU A 387 13.30 -25.55 -8.28
N SER A 388 12.99 -24.35 -8.79
CA SER A 388 12.47 -24.22 -10.16
C SER A 388 13.51 -24.63 -11.19
N LEU A 389 14.77 -24.21 -11.05
CA LEU A 389 15.86 -24.66 -11.92
C LEU A 389 16.01 -26.19 -11.89
N GLY A 390 16.05 -26.77 -10.69
CA GLY A 390 16.20 -28.21 -10.52
C GLY A 390 15.07 -29.00 -11.17
N LEU A 391 13.81 -28.57 -11.00
CA LEU A 391 12.65 -29.24 -11.60
C LEU A 391 12.56 -29.02 -13.12
N LEU A 392 12.94 -27.84 -13.62
CA LEU A 392 13.03 -27.59 -15.04
C LEU A 392 14.10 -28.50 -15.66
N THR A 393 15.33 -28.46 -15.18
CA THR A 393 16.44 -29.26 -15.72
C THR A 393 16.22 -30.78 -15.64
N THR A 394 15.54 -31.30 -14.60
CA THR A 394 15.30 -32.75 -14.48
C THR A 394 14.08 -33.27 -15.23
N GLY A 395 13.14 -32.41 -15.62
CA GLY A 395 12.08 -32.76 -16.58
C GLY A 395 12.62 -33.23 -17.94
N ALA A 396 13.86 -32.83 -18.28
CA ALA A 396 14.55 -33.25 -19.50
C ALA A 396 15.34 -34.59 -19.37
N THR A 397 15.58 -35.08 -18.14
CA THR A 397 16.51 -36.21 -17.89
C THR A 397 15.90 -37.38 -17.10
N GLY A 398 14.60 -37.35 -16.77
CA GLY A 398 13.92 -38.44 -16.05
C GLY A 398 14.25 -38.54 -14.55
N VAL A 399 15.07 -37.64 -14.00
CA VAL A 399 15.44 -37.56 -12.57
C VAL A 399 14.42 -36.72 -11.80
N THR A 400 13.12 -36.92 -12.07
CA THR A 400 12.02 -36.19 -11.43
C THR A 400 11.87 -36.57 -9.95
N ALA A 401 12.24 -37.80 -9.58
CA ALA A 401 12.06 -38.32 -8.23
C ALA A 401 12.92 -37.61 -7.17
N VAL A 402 14.20 -37.32 -7.42
CA VAL A 402 15.10 -36.77 -6.37
C VAL A 402 14.75 -35.32 -6.03
N ASN A 403 14.48 -34.47 -7.03
CA ASN A 403 14.10 -33.07 -6.80
C ASN A 403 12.67 -32.95 -6.27
N ALA A 404 11.75 -33.83 -6.70
CA ALA A 404 10.42 -33.93 -6.11
C ALA A 404 10.50 -34.41 -4.65
N VAL A 405 11.36 -35.38 -4.33
CA VAL A 405 11.61 -35.84 -2.95
C VAL A 405 12.23 -34.72 -2.12
N GLY A 406 13.21 -33.97 -2.64
CA GLY A 406 13.76 -32.80 -1.95
C GLY A 406 12.70 -31.73 -1.66
N GLY A 407 11.85 -31.42 -2.64
CA GLY A 407 10.70 -30.52 -2.49
C GLY A 407 9.68 -31.03 -1.46
N LEU A 408 9.37 -32.33 -1.47
CA LEU A 408 8.47 -33.01 -0.53
C LEU A 408 9.03 -33.09 0.90
N VAL A 409 10.35 -33.28 1.05
CA VAL A 409 11.05 -33.27 2.34
C VAL A 409 11.04 -31.85 2.91
N ALA A 410 11.36 -30.84 2.09
CA ALA A 410 11.28 -29.43 2.50
C ALA A 410 9.84 -29.02 2.85
N LEU A 411 8.85 -29.51 2.10
CA LEU A 411 7.42 -29.42 2.43
C LEU A 411 7.10 -30.02 3.79
N GLY A 412 7.54 -31.26 4.05
CA GLY A 412 7.29 -31.96 5.31
C GLY A 412 7.92 -31.23 6.50
N PHE A 413 9.21 -30.88 6.41
CA PHE A 413 9.92 -30.14 7.45
C PHE A 413 9.29 -28.78 7.71
N GLY A 414 9.03 -28.01 6.65
CA GLY A 414 8.47 -26.68 6.80
C GLY A 414 7.00 -26.70 7.22
N PHE A 415 6.22 -27.74 6.88
CA PHE A 415 4.86 -27.95 7.42
C PHE A 415 4.89 -28.27 8.92
N VAL A 416 5.79 -29.15 9.36
CA VAL A 416 5.98 -29.45 10.79
C VAL A 416 6.43 -28.19 11.55
N ALA A 417 7.38 -27.44 10.99
CA ALA A 417 7.82 -26.17 11.54
C ALA A 417 6.65 -25.17 11.60
N PHE A 418 5.86 -25.03 10.53
CA PHE A 418 4.69 -24.16 10.49
C PHE A 418 3.61 -24.52 11.51
N ARG A 419 3.33 -25.81 11.74
CA ARG A 419 2.40 -26.26 12.78
C ARG A 419 2.95 -26.06 14.18
N ARG A 420 4.24 -26.31 14.40
CA ARG A 420 4.91 -26.07 15.69
C ARG A 420 5.07 -24.58 15.98
N TRP A 421 5.21 -23.78 14.94
CA TRP A 421 5.37 -22.32 15.02
C TRP A 421 4.06 -21.64 15.38
N GLY A 422 3.12 -22.25 16.10
CA GLY A 422 2.11 -21.44 16.79
C GLY A 422 2.84 -20.43 17.68
N PRO A 423 2.39 -19.17 17.82
CA PRO A 423 2.94 -18.34 18.88
C PRO A 423 2.82 -19.17 20.15
N THR A 424 3.95 -19.53 20.77
CA THR A 424 3.90 -19.79 22.21
C THR A 424 3.23 -18.55 22.75
N PRO A 425 2.08 -18.65 23.43
CA PRO A 425 1.36 -17.49 23.90
C PRO A 425 2.22 -16.79 24.95
N ILE A 426 3.15 -15.95 24.49
CA ILE A 426 3.71 -14.88 25.28
C ILE A 426 2.49 -14.00 25.55
N SER A 427 2.12 -13.83 26.82
CA SER A 427 0.99 -12.99 27.18
C SER A 427 1.16 -11.61 26.53
N LEU A 428 0.05 -10.98 26.15
CA LEU A 428 0.09 -9.61 25.59
C LEU A 428 0.81 -8.65 26.55
N GLN A 429 0.72 -8.90 27.86
CA GLN A 429 1.51 -8.22 28.91
C GLN A 429 3.02 -8.42 28.71
N ALA A 430 3.52 -9.63 28.55
CA ALA A 430 4.95 -9.86 28.35
C ALA A 430 5.48 -9.23 27.05
N ARG A 431 4.66 -9.14 26.00
CA ARG A 431 4.99 -8.38 24.78
C ARG A 431 5.05 -6.88 25.04
N LEU A 432 4.10 -6.34 25.80
CA LEU A 432 4.12 -4.94 26.24
C LEU A 432 5.39 -4.62 27.03
N ASP A 433 5.78 -5.50 27.95
CA ASP A 433 6.96 -5.35 28.81
C ASP A 433 8.27 -5.41 28.01
N GLN A 434 8.31 -6.22 26.96
CA GLN A 434 9.43 -6.27 26.00
C GLN A 434 9.44 -5.07 25.03
N GLY A 435 8.44 -4.19 25.11
CA GLY A 435 8.29 -3.04 24.24
C GLY A 435 7.92 -3.42 22.81
N GLU A 436 7.33 -4.60 22.60
CA GLU A 436 6.90 -4.99 21.27
C GLU A 436 5.70 -4.15 20.81
N PRO A 437 5.62 -3.81 19.53
CA PRO A 437 4.43 -3.21 18.94
C PRO A 437 3.20 -4.14 19.03
N LEU A 438 2.02 -3.53 19.19
CA LEU A 438 0.70 -4.16 19.31
C LEU A 438 -0.20 -3.71 18.16
N THR A 439 -1.03 -4.57 17.59
CA THR A 439 -2.13 -4.10 16.71
C THR A 439 -3.25 -3.45 17.53
N LEU A 440 -4.21 -2.79 16.87
CA LEU A 440 -5.35 -2.20 17.57
C LEU A 440 -6.21 -3.29 18.24
N SER A 441 -6.45 -4.40 17.55
CA SER A 441 -7.19 -5.54 18.12
C SER A 441 -6.47 -6.16 19.32
N GLU A 442 -5.14 -6.30 19.25
CA GLU A 442 -4.32 -6.79 20.37
C GLU A 442 -4.36 -5.83 21.56
N ALA A 443 -4.37 -4.51 21.30
CA ALA A 443 -4.51 -3.51 22.36
C ALA A 443 -5.90 -3.58 23.02
N VAL A 444 -6.97 -3.76 22.24
CA VAL A 444 -8.33 -3.97 22.74
C VAL A 444 -8.41 -5.22 23.62
N GLU A 445 -7.84 -6.33 23.17
CA GLU A 445 -7.78 -7.59 23.95
C GLU A 445 -6.97 -7.39 25.24
N LEU A 446 -5.85 -6.68 25.18
CA LEU A 446 -5.05 -6.36 26.36
C LEU A 446 -5.81 -5.45 27.34
N PHE A 447 -6.55 -4.45 26.85
CA PHE A 447 -7.40 -3.63 27.72
C PHE A 447 -8.50 -4.44 28.37
N ASP A 448 -9.13 -5.39 27.66
CA ASP A 448 -10.13 -6.29 28.23
C ASP A 448 -9.55 -7.18 29.33
N LEU A 449 -8.32 -7.68 29.15
CA LEU A 449 -7.62 -8.46 30.17
C LEU A 449 -7.29 -7.61 31.41
N LEU A 450 -6.76 -6.40 31.20
CA LEU A 450 -6.41 -5.49 32.29
C LEU A 450 -7.63 -5.00 33.07
N ASP A 451 -8.76 -4.75 32.39
CA ASP A 451 -10.01 -4.30 33.01
C ASP A 451 -10.59 -5.35 33.96
N ARG A 452 -10.33 -6.64 33.72
CA ARG A 452 -10.71 -7.73 34.63
C ARG A 452 -9.81 -7.83 35.87
N GLU A 453 -8.59 -7.30 35.81
CA GLU A 453 -7.67 -7.26 36.95
C GLU A 453 -7.92 -6.03 37.84
N GLY A 454 -8.48 -4.95 37.28
CA GLY A 454 -8.88 -3.74 38.01
C GLY A 454 -8.87 -2.48 37.13
N PRO A 455 -9.06 -1.29 37.74
CA PRO A 455 -9.10 -0.04 37.00
C PRO A 455 -7.76 0.29 36.34
N ILE A 456 -7.81 0.60 35.04
CA ILE A 456 -6.62 0.86 34.22
C ILE A 456 -6.14 2.29 34.42
N SER A 457 -4.93 2.45 34.98
CA SER A 457 -4.31 3.78 35.12
C SER A 457 -3.91 4.39 33.77
N LEU A 458 -3.92 5.73 33.69
CA LEU A 458 -3.46 6.46 32.50
C LEU A 458 -1.99 6.18 32.16
N THR A 459 -1.16 5.86 33.16
CA THR A 459 0.23 5.45 32.94
C THR A 459 0.34 4.12 32.20
N VAL A 460 -0.51 3.14 32.53
CA VAL A 460 -0.58 1.87 31.81
C VAL A 460 -1.16 2.09 30.42
N ALA A 461 -2.25 2.85 30.30
CA ALA A 461 -2.86 3.18 29.01
C ALA A 461 -1.87 3.86 28.06
N ARG A 462 -1.06 4.81 28.57
CA ARG A 462 0.01 5.46 27.79
C ARG A 462 1.06 4.47 27.31
N ARG A 463 1.47 3.52 28.16
CA ARG A 463 2.41 2.45 27.76
C ARG A 463 1.84 1.60 26.63
N VAL A 464 0.56 1.22 26.72
CA VAL A 464 -0.13 0.45 25.68
C VAL A 464 -0.22 1.26 24.39
N LEU A 465 -0.77 2.47 24.44
CA LEU A 465 -0.98 3.34 23.28
C LEU A 465 0.31 3.63 22.51
N LYS A 466 1.43 3.88 23.20
CA LYS A 466 2.74 4.10 22.55
C LYS A 466 3.22 2.89 21.73
N ARG A 467 2.68 1.70 21.96
CA ARG A 467 3.01 0.48 21.22
C ARG A 467 2.00 0.16 20.13
N VAL A 468 0.86 0.85 20.08
CA VAL A 468 -0.19 0.57 19.09
C VAL A 468 0.27 1.00 17.70
N GLN A 469 0.33 0.01 16.81
CA GLN A 469 0.56 0.15 15.37
C GLN A 469 -0.58 -0.59 14.67
N PRO A 470 -1.68 0.09 14.33
CA PRO A 470 -2.85 -0.55 13.75
C PRO A 470 -2.49 -1.34 12.49
N ALA A 471 -3.03 -2.55 12.40
CA ALA A 471 -2.97 -3.36 11.21
C ALA A 471 -3.81 -2.74 10.08
N ILE A 472 -3.45 -3.10 8.85
CA ILE A 472 -4.19 -2.69 7.66
C ILE A 472 -5.60 -3.28 7.76
N GLY A 473 -6.60 -2.41 7.66
CA GLY A 473 -8.02 -2.77 7.83
C GLY A 473 -8.62 -2.32 9.16
N GLU A 474 -7.86 -2.20 10.25
CA GLU A 474 -8.41 -1.90 11.58
C GLU A 474 -8.97 -0.46 11.70
N LEU A 475 -8.51 0.46 10.85
CA LEU A 475 -8.98 1.84 10.79
C LEU A 475 -10.08 2.09 9.74
N VAL A 476 -10.46 1.08 8.94
CA VAL A 476 -11.47 1.23 7.87
C VAL A 476 -12.82 1.63 8.47
N LEU A 477 -13.23 0.97 9.56
CA LEU A 477 -14.49 1.30 10.24
C LEU A 477 -14.53 2.74 10.77
N LEU A 478 -13.39 3.27 11.26
CA LEU A 478 -13.31 4.67 11.68
C LEU A 478 -13.46 5.62 10.48
N ARG A 479 -12.84 5.27 9.35
CA ARG A 479 -12.92 6.04 8.10
C ARG A 479 -14.31 6.05 7.49
N GLU A 480 -15.06 4.97 7.68
CA GLU A 480 -16.45 4.83 7.24
C GLU A 480 -17.47 5.31 8.27
N SER A 481 -17.06 5.61 9.50
CA SER A 481 -17.96 5.96 10.60
C SER A 481 -18.92 7.09 10.21
N PRO A 482 -20.25 6.91 10.40
CA PRO A 482 -21.25 7.93 10.08
C PRO A 482 -21.34 9.02 11.16
N ILE A 483 -20.71 8.84 12.32
CA ILE A 483 -20.83 9.73 13.47
C ILE A 483 -19.91 10.95 13.27
N GLN A 484 -20.50 12.08 12.90
CA GLN A 484 -19.83 13.37 12.87
C GLN A 484 -19.81 13.97 14.28
N GLY A 485 -18.64 14.01 14.92
CA GLY A 485 -18.41 14.89 16.06
C GLY A 485 -18.13 16.30 15.53
N GLY A 486 -18.79 17.32 16.08
CA GLY A 486 -18.58 18.73 15.69
C GLY A 486 -18.65 19.02 14.19
N ILE A 487 -17.89 20.02 13.73
CA ILE A 487 -17.81 20.39 12.30
C ILE A 487 -16.84 19.41 11.61
N ASN A 488 -17.40 18.36 11.02
CA ASN A 488 -16.79 17.46 10.03
C ASN A 488 -15.76 16.41 10.50
N TYR A 489 -15.51 16.16 11.80
CA TYR A 489 -14.64 15.05 12.23
C TYR A 489 -15.45 13.79 12.59
N ARG A 490 -14.86 12.60 12.47
CA ARG A 490 -15.54 11.30 12.72
C ARG A 490 -15.01 10.64 13.99
N ARG A 491 -15.86 9.85 14.66
CA ARG A 491 -15.49 9.13 15.89
C ARG A 491 -15.95 7.67 15.84
N LEU A 492 -15.18 6.77 16.45
CA LEU A 492 -15.55 5.37 16.67
C LEU A 492 -15.02 4.89 18.02
N THR A 493 -15.84 4.21 18.82
CA THR A 493 -15.38 3.56 20.06
C THR A 493 -14.97 2.13 19.75
N TYR A 494 -13.69 1.82 19.95
CA TYR A 494 -13.11 0.48 19.71
C TYR A 494 -13.30 -0.46 20.89
N TRP A 495 -13.29 0.08 22.11
CA TRP A 495 -13.44 -0.69 23.34
C TRP A 495 -14.06 0.17 24.44
N ARG A 496 -14.81 -0.48 25.33
CA ARG A 496 -15.36 0.12 26.54
C ARG A 496 -15.20 -0.89 27.68
N SER A 497 -14.73 -0.39 28.80
CA SER A 497 -14.65 -1.12 30.06
C SER A 497 -16.05 -1.57 30.50
N GLN A 498 -16.15 -2.81 30.96
CA GLN A 498 -17.41 -3.37 31.44
C GLN A 498 -17.73 -2.87 32.85
N GLU A 499 -16.71 -2.60 33.66
CA GLU A 499 -16.86 -2.37 35.10
C GLU A 499 -16.38 -0.97 35.55
N HIS A 500 -15.37 -0.41 34.88
CA HIS A 500 -14.63 0.77 35.35
C HIS A 500 -14.84 2.02 34.48
N GLY A 501 -15.78 2.00 33.52
CA GLY A 501 -16.22 3.20 32.78
C GLY A 501 -15.21 3.82 31.81
N SER A 502 -14.03 3.21 31.62
CA SER A 502 -13.03 3.66 30.65
C SER A 502 -13.39 3.25 29.21
N SER A 503 -12.78 3.89 28.20
CA SER A 503 -12.99 3.52 26.80
C SER A 503 -11.80 3.85 25.89
N LEU A 504 -11.68 3.12 24.79
CA LEU A 504 -10.73 3.40 23.71
C LEU A 504 -11.49 3.94 22.51
N VAL A 505 -11.10 5.12 22.03
CA VAL A 505 -11.83 5.90 21.04
C VAL A 505 -10.90 6.30 19.91
N GLY A 506 -11.27 6.01 18.68
CA GLY A 506 -10.65 6.58 17.49
C GLY A 506 -11.34 7.87 17.05
N ILE A 507 -10.54 8.85 16.63
CA ILE A 507 -11.01 10.12 16.07
C ILE A 507 -10.33 10.32 14.72
N LEU A 508 -11.11 10.63 13.69
CA LEU A 508 -10.62 10.94 12.35
C LEU A 508 -10.92 12.40 12.01
N TRP A 509 -9.85 13.15 11.77
CA TRP A 509 -9.85 14.53 11.35
C TRP A 509 -9.64 14.59 9.83
N THR A 510 -10.69 14.91 9.07
CA THR A 510 -10.54 15.15 7.62
C THR A 510 -9.96 16.56 7.36
N PRO A 511 -9.36 16.84 6.19
CA PRO A 511 -8.85 18.17 5.87
C PRO A 511 -9.88 19.28 6.09
N GLY A 512 -9.51 20.32 6.85
CA GLY A 512 -10.38 21.45 7.18
C GLY A 512 -11.34 21.20 8.36
N THR A 513 -11.22 20.08 9.07
CA THR A 513 -12.02 19.81 10.27
C THR A 513 -11.53 20.57 11.49
N THR A 514 -12.45 20.94 12.36
CA THR A 514 -12.15 21.65 13.60
C THR A 514 -13.15 21.25 14.68
N ALA A 515 -12.64 20.88 15.84
CA ALA A 515 -13.47 20.65 17.02
C ALA A 515 -14.08 21.96 17.55
N HIS A 516 -15.00 21.84 18.48
CA HIS A 516 -15.37 22.98 19.32
C HIS A 516 -14.31 23.20 20.41
N ILE A 517 -14.24 24.40 20.97
CA ILE A 517 -13.44 24.62 22.18
C ILE A 517 -14.19 23.92 23.32
N HIS A 518 -13.55 22.96 23.98
CA HIS A 518 -14.21 22.12 24.97
C HIS A 518 -13.26 21.70 26.11
N SER A 519 -13.87 21.34 27.24
CA SER A 519 -13.23 20.62 28.34
C SER A 519 -13.76 19.19 28.42
N HIS A 520 -13.03 18.33 29.12
CA HIS A 520 -13.34 16.90 29.23
C HIS A 520 -13.92 16.58 30.61
N GLU A 521 -14.98 15.74 30.64
CA GLU A 521 -15.54 15.13 31.86
C GLU A 521 -14.73 13.90 32.34
N TYR A 522 -13.56 13.68 31.76
CA TYR A 522 -12.66 12.57 32.06
C TYR A 522 -11.22 12.99 31.79
N SER A 523 -10.28 12.31 32.45
CA SER A 523 -8.88 12.38 32.05
C SER A 523 -8.59 11.35 30.95
N ALA A 524 -7.73 11.68 30.00
CA ALA A 524 -7.45 10.83 28.84
C ALA A 524 -5.99 10.93 28.39
N VAL A 525 -5.55 9.89 27.68
CA VAL A 525 -4.28 9.89 26.95
C VAL A 525 -4.57 9.62 25.49
N GLY A 526 -4.10 10.51 24.61
CA GLY A 526 -4.16 10.40 23.16
C GLY A 526 -2.84 9.93 22.57
N GLN A 527 -2.92 9.22 21.47
CA GLN A 527 -1.79 8.84 20.62
C GLN A 527 -2.13 9.13 19.17
N ARG A 528 -1.33 9.98 18.52
CA ARG A 528 -1.45 10.25 17.09
C ARG A 528 -0.94 9.08 16.26
N ILE A 529 -1.79 8.54 15.40
CA ILE A 529 -1.48 7.39 14.53
C ILE A 529 -1.13 7.83 13.11
N GLU A 530 -1.93 8.72 12.49
CA GLU A 530 -1.73 9.20 11.12
C GLU A 530 -1.91 10.72 11.07
N GLY A 531 -1.18 11.42 10.19
CA GLY A 531 -1.36 12.84 9.90
C GLY A 531 -0.94 13.82 11.01
N THR A 532 -1.12 15.10 10.75
CA THR A 532 -0.83 16.21 11.67
C THR A 532 -2.11 16.96 12.00
N VAL A 533 -2.20 17.47 13.23
CA VAL A 533 -3.23 18.45 13.62
C VAL A 533 -2.56 19.56 14.39
N GLU A 534 -3.21 20.70 14.43
CA GLU A 534 -2.92 21.74 15.39
C GLU A 534 -3.86 21.59 16.60
N THR A 535 -3.29 21.55 17.79
CA THR A 535 -4.00 21.69 19.06
C THR A 535 -3.73 23.09 19.61
N VAL A 536 -4.80 23.78 20.02
CA VAL A 536 -4.70 25.08 20.68
C VAL A 536 -5.28 24.96 22.08
N ASP A 537 -4.44 25.22 23.07
CA ASP A 537 -4.79 25.14 24.48
C ASP A 537 -5.20 26.51 25.00
N PHE A 538 -6.16 26.51 25.92
CA PHE A 538 -6.72 27.72 26.53
C PHE A 538 -6.67 27.67 28.05
N VAL A 539 -6.58 28.84 28.67
CA VAL A 539 -6.69 29.02 30.11
C VAL A 539 -7.86 29.98 30.39
N PRO A 540 -8.73 29.69 31.37
CA PRO A 540 -9.83 30.58 31.72
C PRO A 540 -9.33 31.89 32.33
N VAL A 541 -9.89 33.02 31.88
CA VAL A 541 -9.60 34.36 32.40
C VAL A 541 -10.89 35.16 32.50
N GLY A 542 -11.35 35.43 33.73
CA GLY A 542 -12.60 36.15 33.96
C GLY A 542 -13.81 35.43 33.35
N THR A 543 -14.48 36.08 32.40
CA THR A 543 -15.61 35.53 31.63
C THR A 543 -15.19 35.01 30.25
N GLY A 544 -13.88 34.93 29.99
CA GLY A 544 -13.30 34.57 28.71
C GLY A 544 -12.23 33.47 28.81
N LEU A 545 -11.55 33.26 27.69
CA LEU A 545 -10.40 32.37 27.57
C LEU A 545 -9.20 33.14 27.05
N ARG A 546 -8.00 32.69 27.42
CA ARG A 546 -6.73 33.14 26.86
C ARG A 546 -6.07 32.01 26.09
N VAL A 547 -5.54 32.28 24.91
CA VAL A 547 -4.73 31.31 24.15
C VAL A 547 -3.43 31.04 24.90
N ALA A 548 -3.23 29.82 25.38
CA ALA A 548 -2.08 29.43 26.18
C ALA A 548 -0.93 28.90 25.31
N ALA A 549 -1.24 28.01 24.38
CA ALA A 549 -0.26 27.40 23.48
C ALA A 549 -0.91 26.99 22.16
N ARG A 550 -0.08 26.86 21.13
CA ARG A 550 -0.43 26.25 19.85
C ARG A 550 0.64 25.21 19.53
N THR A 551 0.22 23.98 19.38
CA THR A 551 1.12 22.84 19.19
C THR A 551 0.68 22.08 17.95
N GLU A 552 1.57 21.93 16.98
CA GLU A 552 1.34 20.98 15.89
C GLU A 552 1.83 19.60 16.33
N ALA A 553 0.90 18.65 16.39
CA ALA A 553 1.19 17.29 16.79
C ALA A 553 1.34 16.37 15.58
N GLY A 554 2.52 15.75 15.47
CA GLY A 554 2.86 14.78 14.43
C GLY A 554 2.58 13.33 14.82
N PRO A 555 2.77 12.38 13.87
CA PRO A 555 2.68 10.95 14.15
C PRO A 555 3.58 10.52 15.31
N SER A 556 3.06 9.63 16.16
CA SER A 556 3.75 9.11 17.37
C SER A 556 3.80 10.05 18.58
N GLU A 557 3.27 11.27 18.50
CA GLU A 557 3.12 12.12 19.69
C GLU A 557 1.96 11.67 20.59
N THR A 558 2.18 11.78 21.90
CA THR A 558 1.17 11.52 22.93
C THR A 558 0.67 12.83 23.50
N THR A 559 -0.65 12.95 23.64
CA THR A 559 -1.32 14.09 24.27
C THR A 559 -1.98 13.65 25.57
N ASP A 560 -1.88 14.47 26.60
CA ASP A 560 -2.54 14.22 27.88
C ASP A 560 -3.68 15.21 28.07
N PHE A 561 -4.78 14.71 28.61
CA PHE A 561 -5.96 15.49 28.91
C PHE A 561 -6.30 15.26 30.38
N VAL A 562 -6.38 16.35 31.13
CA VAL A 562 -6.79 16.36 32.54
C VAL A 562 -8.23 16.84 32.62
N GLU A 563 -9.05 16.08 33.33
CA GLU A 563 -10.46 16.37 33.56
C GLU A 563 -10.66 17.80 34.09
N GLY A 564 -11.59 18.55 33.48
CA GLY A 564 -11.96 19.90 33.89
C GLY A 564 -10.89 20.99 33.66
N GLU A 565 -9.61 20.64 33.63
CA GLU A 565 -8.50 21.59 33.48
C GLU A 565 -8.12 21.83 32.02
N THR A 566 -8.14 20.78 31.19
CA THR A 566 -7.70 20.90 29.80
C THR A 566 -8.82 21.45 28.93
N ILE A 567 -8.70 22.73 28.55
CA ILE A 567 -9.58 23.40 27.59
C ILE A 567 -8.80 23.56 26.28
N HIS A 568 -9.27 22.94 25.20
CA HIS A 568 -8.55 23.01 23.93
C HIS A 568 -9.49 22.98 22.72
N VAL A 569 -8.90 23.18 21.54
CA VAL A 569 -9.48 22.86 20.25
C VAL A 569 -8.45 22.14 19.38
N VAL A 570 -8.91 21.15 18.63
CA VAL A 570 -8.09 20.38 17.68
C VAL A 570 -8.55 20.68 16.25
N ARG A 571 -7.60 20.90 15.35
CA ARG A 571 -7.84 21.31 13.96
C ARG A 571 -6.94 20.58 12.99
N ASN A 572 -7.51 20.06 11.90
CA ASN A 572 -6.72 19.59 10.78
C ASN A 572 -6.66 20.68 9.69
N LEU A 573 -5.54 21.41 9.67
CA LEU A 573 -5.24 22.42 8.66
C LEU A 573 -4.46 21.85 7.46
N GLY A 574 -4.09 20.57 7.52
CA GLY A 574 -3.32 19.89 6.48
C GLY A 574 -4.16 19.43 5.29
N ALA A 575 -3.48 18.91 4.26
CA ALA A 575 -4.09 18.37 3.05
C ALA A 575 -4.54 16.91 3.18
N HIS A 576 -4.23 16.24 4.29
CA HIS A 576 -4.42 14.81 4.50
C HIS A 576 -5.20 14.53 5.79
N ASP A 577 -5.85 13.38 5.85
CA ASP A 577 -6.53 12.91 7.06
C ASP A 577 -5.54 12.73 8.22
N ALA A 578 -6.00 12.99 9.44
CA ALA A 578 -5.29 12.66 10.67
C ALA A 578 -6.13 11.78 11.59
N ILE A 579 -5.50 10.83 12.31
CA ILE A 579 -6.18 9.87 13.18
C ILE A 579 -5.55 9.83 14.57
N ASP A 580 -6.38 9.99 15.60
CA ASP A 580 -6.02 9.82 17.00
C ASP A 580 -6.67 8.59 17.61
N LEU A 581 -5.96 7.93 18.54
CA LEU A 581 -6.52 6.97 19.47
C LEU A 581 -6.44 7.53 20.89
N HIS A 582 -7.59 7.71 21.53
CA HIS A 582 -7.71 8.22 22.89
C HIS A 582 -8.17 7.10 23.82
N PHE A 583 -7.39 6.84 24.87
CA PHE A 583 -7.87 6.13 26.04
C PHE A 583 -8.50 7.14 26.99
N CYS A 584 -9.82 7.10 27.12
CA CYS A 584 -10.59 7.92 28.03
C CYS A 584 -10.80 7.16 29.34
N GLY A 585 -10.38 7.74 30.46
CA GLY A 585 -10.66 7.21 31.79
C GLY A 585 -12.15 7.27 32.16
N PRO A 586 -12.50 6.84 33.39
CA PRO A 586 -13.87 6.99 33.88
C PRO A 586 -14.29 8.46 33.89
N ARG A 587 -15.61 8.68 33.75
CA ARG A 587 -16.19 10.00 33.96
C ARG A 587 -15.98 10.43 35.40
N GLY A 588 -15.42 11.62 35.59
CA GLY A 588 -15.29 12.21 36.90
C GLY A 588 -16.47 13.12 37.25
N THR A 589 -16.18 14.13 38.07
CA THR A 589 -17.19 15.03 38.64
C THR A 589 -17.31 16.34 37.86
N ALA A 590 -16.35 16.67 37.00
CA ALA A 590 -16.41 17.84 36.15
C ALA A 590 -17.41 17.63 34.99
N GLY A 591 -18.23 18.65 34.71
CA GLY A 591 -19.08 18.65 33.52
C GLY A 591 -18.25 18.80 32.24
N ALA A 592 -18.67 18.14 31.16
CA ALA A 592 -18.17 18.45 29.83
C ALA A 592 -18.73 19.81 29.41
N LEU A 593 -17.84 20.79 29.18
CA LEU A 593 -18.23 22.15 28.82
C LEU A 593 -17.74 22.47 27.41
N ARG A 594 -18.58 23.18 26.65
CA ARG A 594 -18.24 23.79 25.38
C ARG A 594 -18.21 25.30 25.53
N TYR A 595 -17.18 25.90 24.97
CA TYR A 595 -16.93 27.33 25.00
C TYR A 595 -17.20 27.88 23.60
N ASN A 596 -18.28 28.63 23.43
CA ASN A 596 -18.64 29.26 22.16
C ASN A 596 -18.06 30.68 22.14
N PRO A 597 -17.02 30.95 21.33
CA PRO A 597 -16.43 32.28 21.26
C PRO A 597 -17.38 33.26 20.57
N ARG A 598 -17.47 34.48 21.12
CA ARG A 598 -18.27 35.57 20.53
C ARG A 598 -17.59 36.21 19.31
N GLU A 599 -16.29 35.95 19.14
CA GLU A 599 -15.45 36.46 18.06
C GLU A 599 -14.70 35.32 17.34
N PRO A 600 -14.29 35.47 16.08
CA PRO A 600 -13.53 34.45 15.37
C PRO A 600 -12.17 34.19 16.04
N TYR A 601 -11.95 32.97 16.52
CA TYR A 601 -10.73 32.62 17.26
C TYR A 601 -9.57 32.08 16.39
N SER A 602 -9.80 31.86 15.08
CA SER A 602 -8.82 31.25 14.18
C SER A 602 -7.52 32.05 14.07
N SER A 603 -7.60 33.38 14.19
CA SER A 603 -6.48 34.33 14.10
C SER A 603 -5.89 34.77 15.44
N LEU A 604 -6.35 34.25 16.58
CA LEU A 604 -5.89 34.73 17.90
C LEU A 604 -4.45 34.29 18.18
N ALA A 605 -3.59 35.26 18.50
CA ALA A 605 -2.20 34.99 18.88
C ALA A 605 -2.11 34.37 20.29
N VAL A 606 -1.02 33.67 20.57
CA VAL A 606 -0.72 33.19 21.93
C VAL A 606 -0.68 34.39 22.88
N GLY A 607 -1.37 34.27 24.02
CA GLY A 607 -1.54 35.34 25.01
C GLY A 607 -2.78 36.21 24.81
N GLN A 608 -3.49 36.11 23.68
CA GLN A 608 -4.69 36.92 23.43
C GLN A 608 -5.91 36.37 24.18
N GLU A 609 -6.70 37.28 24.75
CA GLU A 609 -7.93 37.01 25.51
C GLU A 609 -9.18 37.27 24.67
N PHE A 610 -10.25 36.49 24.87
CA PHE A 610 -11.53 36.64 24.18
C PHE A 610 -12.68 36.13 25.04
N THR A 611 -13.87 36.69 24.86
CA THR A 611 -15.08 36.29 25.61
C THR A 611 -15.75 35.06 24.99
N VAL A 612 -16.29 34.19 25.85
CA VAL A 612 -16.97 32.96 25.45
C VAL A 612 -18.30 32.80 26.17
N ASP A 613 -19.25 32.14 25.52
CA ASP A 613 -20.46 31.62 26.16
C ASP A 613 -20.27 30.14 26.46
N VAL A 614 -20.44 29.76 27.72
CA VAL A 614 -20.23 28.38 28.19
C VAL A 614 -21.54 27.62 28.16
N VAL A 615 -21.54 26.44 27.54
CA VAL A 615 -22.69 25.55 27.42
C VAL A 615 -22.28 24.15 27.87
N GLU A 616 -23.17 23.43 28.54
CA GLU A 616 -22.93 22.03 28.89
C GLU A 616 -22.92 21.17 27.60
N ASP A 617 -21.81 20.49 27.35
CA ASP A 617 -21.56 19.69 26.15
C ASP A 617 -21.60 18.20 26.49
N ARG A 618 -22.80 17.72 26.86
CA ARG A 618 -23.03 16.28 26.98
C ARG A 618 -23.15 15.70 25.58
N LEU A 619 -22.03 15.30 25.00
CA LEU A 619 -22.03 14.53 23.76
C LEU A 619 -22.92 13.28 23.95
N PRO A 620 -23.95 13.07 23.10
CA PRO A 620 -24.80 11.89 23.22
C PRO A 620 -23.96 10.63 23.01
N LEU A 621 -24.10 9.69 23.95
CA LEU A 621 -23.54 8.35 23.86
C LEU A 621 -24.31 7.58 22.79
N VAL A 622 -23.88 7.67 21.52
CA VAL A 622 -24.42 6.79 20.47
C VAL A 622 -23.79 5.41 20.64
N MET A 623 -24.61 4.46 21.10
CA MET A 623 -24.25 3.07 21.34
C MET A 623 -24.19 2.30 20.02
N PRO A 624 -23.14 1.51 19.73
CA PRO A 624 -23.31 0.31 18.94
C PRO A 624 -24.13 -0.67 19.79
N ARG A 625 -25.18 -1.27 19.24
CA ARG A 625 -25.96 -2.31 19.93
C ARG A 625 -25.01 -3.39 20.46
N SER A 626 -25.22 -3.78 21.72
CA SER A 626 -24.57 -4.93 22.35
C SER A 626 -25.00 -6.21 21.62
N GLY A 627 -24.17 -6.65 20.69
CA GLY A 627 -24.39 -7.83 19.86
C GLY A 627 -23.39 -7.76 18.72
N GLY A 628 -22.30 -8.53 18.82
CA GLY A 628 -21.15 -8.42 17.94
C GLY A 628 -21.54 -8.44 16.46
N LEU A 629 -20.84 -7.62 15.65
CA LEU A 629 -20.74 -7.67 14.18
C LEU A 629 -21.79 -8.56 13.48
N ARG A 630 -23.07 -8.26 13.65
CA ARG A 630 -24.18 -8.88 12.93
C ARG A 630 -25.09 -7.74 12.50
N GLY A 631 -25.02 -7.43 11.21
CA GLY A 631 -26.02 -6.63 10.56
C GLY A 631 -27.31 -7.43 10.53
N GLU A 632 -28.28 -7.05 11.35
CA GLU A 632 -29.67 -7.34 11.06
C GLU A 632 -30.38 -6.01 10.82
N SER A 633 -30.76 -5.84 9.56
CA SER A 633 -31.61 -4.78 9.06
C SER A 633 -33.06 -5.07 9.46
N GLU A 634 -33.68 -4.22 10.27
CA GLU A 634 -35.14 -4.07 10.29
C GLU A 634 -35.51 -2.64 10.72
N GLY A 635 -36.38 -2.00 9.91
CA GLY A 635 -37.05 -0.73 10.17
C GLY A 635 -36.74 0.36 9.17
#